data_AF-A0A8J4BS86-F1
#
_entry.id   AF-A0A8J4BS86-F1
#
_cell.length_a   1.000
_cell.length_b   1.000
_cell.length_c   1.000
_cell.angle_alpha   90.00
_cell.angle_beta   90.00
_cell.angle_gamma   90.00
#
_symmetry.space_group_name_H-M   'P 1'
#
loop_
_entity.id
_entity.type
_entity.pdbx_description
1 polymer ?
#
loop_
_entity_poly.entity_id
_entity_poly.type
_entity_poly.pdbx_seq_one_letter_code
_entity_poly.pdbx_strand_id
1 'polypeptide(L)'
;MAMAGRYKLLSNAALALALVMFGAIVCQAQDMQAAELRKTNNRSPRLKSRKSSPPPYPPPPPPPPPPPPPEAAIIEGQLTATVSDQSSPSYFLQMRNGSAVPVSITEEDANKYLGHVLRVTLEEDTNDSVAARNSLTAEGVMASSSRDIGTIFYPRPVRYIETLGPAESQTQQKAGSDGGPQIIRSAIFLISTCGYKPVHTEASFRKMWLNEPTTPQNATTMQNLIQYCSQGRAVMNSSTQRIFEVTLPCTGKDPDNPTFTYNLTSRNEFCDYKSPFWTSRIVVRLALKYVEKLGVKISELPLQKIVVLPVDMYPAGLWKGFAEIGCAVGGCSVHISGSNAHNPYLYMHEMGHNFGLNHASVRGPVKGGFAETGDDYSTMGSADVCYAAPNLWRLGWVGPLPDGDLDGTNLPIGRPRTFSIPGQNTKLQSYVRVAATWATRAPRAVFYISHRYLQTPFDNVPSTQSRVLVHTYNGTLTSADFSMLEATLIPQRVGGTYRSSATVGLVVRFISYVNGGNATVVVCRASGETEMQDAKSCFDGLDNDCDGLVDALDPDCAAAPRSLSSRSPSPRPPSPRS
;
A
#
# COMPACT_ATOMS: atom_id res chain seq x y z
N MET A 1 55.67 47.67 18.05
CA MET A 1 56.21 46.41 17.49
C MET A 1 55.63 45.25 18.29
N ALA A 2 54.84 44.31 17.80
CA ALA A 2 53.90 44.25 16.70
C ALA A 2 52.92 43.13 17.13
N MET A 3 51.73 43.51 17.60
CA MET A 3 50.57 42.62 17.70
C MET A 3 49.96 42.44 16.30
N ALA A 4 49.16 41.38 16.14
CA ALA A 4 48.30 41.03 15.01
C ALA A 4 48.96 40.21 13.89
N GLY A 5 48.47 38.98 13.71
CA GLY A 5 48.69 38.22 12.48
C GLY A 5 48.75 36.72 12.69
N ARG A 6 47.58 36.06 12.72
CA ARG A 6 47.31 34.72 12.12
C ARG A 6 45.90 34.24 12.49
N TYR A 7 44.92 35.03 12.09
CA TYR A 7 43.53 34.61 11.89
C TYR A 7 43.03 35.39 10.66
N LYS A 8 43.29 34.86 9.46
CA LYS A 8 42.70 35.26 8.16
C LYS A 8 43.42 34.51 7.05
N LEU A 9 42.99 33.28 6.78
CA LEU A 9 43.15 32.57 5.51
C LEU A 9 42.48 31.21 5.67
N LEU A 10 41.15 31.21 5.61
CA LEU A 10 40.27 30.06 5.29
C LEU A 10 38.76 30.46 5.35
N SER A 11 38.42 31.75 5.21
CA SER A 11 37.03 32.24 5.34
C SER A 11 36.36 32.67 4.03
N ASN A 12 37.02 32.55 2.86
CA ASN A 12 36.45 33.06 1.60
C ASN A 12 36.22 31.99 0.51
N ALA A 13 36.32 30.69 0.85
CA ALA A 13 35.89 29.60 -0.04
C ALA A 13 34.56 28.94 0.39
N ALA A 14 34.06 29.24 1.59
CA ALA A 14 32.83 28.66 2.14
C ALA A 14 31.57 29.54 1.92
N LEU A 15 31.71 30.73 1.32
CA LEU A 15 30.59 31.68 1.14
C LEU A 15 30.11 31.82 -0.31
N ALA A 16 30.70 31.06 -1.25
CA ALA A 16 30.28 31.05 -2.66
C ALA A 16 29.60 29.73 -3.10
N LEU A 17 29.43 28.76 -2.20
CA LEU A 17 28.75 27.49 -2.48
C LEU A 17 27.38 27.34 -1.80
N ALA A 18 26.92 28.37 -1.08
CA ALA A 18 25.67 28.35 -0.29
C ALA A 18 24.49 29.08 -0.96
N LEU A 19 24.59 29.44 -2.25
CA LEU A 19 23.58 30.25 -2.95
C LEU A 19 23.02 29.62 -4.24
N VAL A 20 23.20 28.31 -4.45
CA VAL A 20 22.61 27.59 -5.61
C VAL A 20 21.64 26.46 -5.19
N MET A 21 21.36 26.28 -3.90
CA MET A 21 20.48 25.20 -3.40
C MET A 21 19.34 25.72 -2.53
N PHE A 22 18.61 26.74 -3.00
CA PHE A 22 17.31 27.12 -2.41
C PHE A 22 16.34 27.48 -3.53
N GLY A 23 15.58 26.48 -3.97
CA GLY A 23 14.61 26.61 -5.06
C GLY A 23 13.79 25.33 -5.21
N ALA A 24 13.17 24.87 -4.13
CA ALA A 24 12.08 23.90 -4.19
C ALA A 24 10.97 24.38 -3.24
N ILE A 25 9.87 24.77 -3.86
CA ILE A 25 8.71 25.42 -3.26
C ILE A 25 7.95 24.40 -2.42
N VAL A 26 7.76 24.73 -1.15
CA VAL A 26 6.83 24.09 -0.22
C VAL A 26 5.42 24.54 -0.57
N CYS A 27 4.54 23.62 -0.99
CA CYS A 27 3.09 23.85 -0.99
C CYS A 27 2.48 23.09 0.19
N GLN A 28 2.38 23.76 1.33
CA GLN A 28 1.43 23.41 2.39
C GLN A 28 0.19 24.28 2.20
N ALA A 29 -1.00 23.67 2.13
CA ALA A 29 -2.27 24.38 2.26
C ALA A 29 -2.80 24.12 3.68
N GLN A 30 -2.85 25.19 4.47
CA GLN A 30 -3.48 25.24 5.79
C GLN A 30 -4.96 25.60 5.68
N ASP A 31 -5.67 25.21 6.73
CA ASP A 31 -7.06 25.45 7.07
C ASP A 31 -7.63 26.83 6.75
N MET A 32 -8.90 26.86 6.32
CA MET A 32 -9.79 28.00 6.46
C MET A 32 -11.00 27.64 7.32
N GLN A 33 -11.07 28.22 8.51
CA GLN A 33 -12.27 28.37 9.33
C GLN A 33 -12.53 29.86 9.63
N ALA A 34 -13.79 30.15 9.99
CA ALA A 34 -14.40 31.39 10.51
C ALA A 34 -15.05 32.31 9.45
N ALA A 35 -16.23 32.91 9.63
CA ALA A 35 -17.29 32.88 10.66
C ALA A 35 -18.50 33.68 10.10
N GLU A 36 -19.74 33.44 10.53
CA GLU A 36 -20.63 34.34 11.32
C GLU A 36 -22.06 34.20 10.73
N LEU A 37 -23.23 34.43 11.37
CA LEU A 37 -23.68 34.77 12.71
C LEU A 37 -25.23 34.60 12.74
N ARG A 38 -25.75 34.08 13.87
CA ARG A 38 -27.03 34.34 14.58
C ARG A 38 -28.33 34.67 13.80
N LYS A 39 -29.41 33.95 14.19
CA LYS A 39 -30.64 34.55 14.75
C LYS A 39 -31.47 33.56 15.59
N THR A 40 -31.79 33.99 16.80
CA THR A 40 -32.65 33.38 17.84
C THR A 40 -34.12 33.79 17.65
N ASN A 41 -35.09 32.92 18.00
CA ASN A 41 -36.20 33.28 18.93
C ASN A 41 -37.24 32.17 19.19
N ASN A 42 -37.38 31.82 20.47
CA ASN A 42 -38.58 31.71 21.32
C ASN A 42 -39.97 31.41 20.71
N ARG A 43 -40.65 30.37 21.27
CA ARG A 43 -41.98 30.49 21.91
C ARG A 43 -42.34 29.25 22.77
N SER A 44 -42.80 29.51 24.00
CA SER A 44 -43.28 28.55 25.01
C SER A 44 -44.83 28.35 24.95
N PRO A 45 -45.52 27.77 25.95
CA PRO A 45 -46.19 26.47 25.86
C PRO A 45 -47.74 26.57 25.98
N ARG A 46 -48.48 25.47 25.73
CA ARG A 46 -49.90 25.40 26.14
C ARG A 46 -50.27 24.04 26.73
N LEU A 47 -50.82 24.12 27.95
CA LEU A 47 -51.33 23.03 28.78
C LEU A 47 -52.75 22.60 28.39
N LYS A 48 -52.93 21.28 28.37
CA LYS A 48 -54.06 20.41 28.79
C LYS A 48 -55.51 20.95 28.75
N SER A 49 -56.39 20.14 28.18
CA SER A 49 -57.68 19.84 28.81
C SER A 49 -58.02 18.35 28.66
N ARG A 50 -58.48 17.77 29.78
CA ARG A 50 -58.82 16.36 29.99
C ARG A 50 -60.35 16.29 30.00
N LYS A 51 -60.95 15.44 29.17
CA LYS A 51 -62.35 15.00 29.34
C LYS A 51 -62.47 13.48 29.17
N SER A 52 -63.41 12.96 29.94
CA SER A 52 -63.63 11.63 30.48
C SER A 52 -64.00 10.52 29.48
N SER A 53 -63.52 9.31 29.77
CA SER A 53 -63.80 8.04 29.08
C SER A 53 -65.11 7.37 29.55
N PRO A 54 -65.84 6.67 28.66
CA PRO A 54 -66.77 5.60 29.00
C PRO A 54 -66.07 4.21 29.07
N PRO A 55 -66.73 3.18 29.64
CA PRO A 55 -66.09 1.92 30.06
C PRO A 55 -65.75 0.96 28.90
N PRO A 56 -64.83 -0.01 29.14
CA PRO A 56 -64.19 -0.78 28.09
C PRO A 56 -65.07 -1.93 27.56
N TYR A 57 -65.07 -2.09 26.24
CA TYR A 57 -65.52 -3.32 25.59
C TYR A 57 -64.46 -4.42 25.77
N PRO A 58 -64.87 -5.71 25.78
CA PRO A 58 -63.94 -6.84 25.83
C PRO A 58 -62.96 -6.79 24.65
N PRO A 59 -61.68 -7.14 24.86
CA PRO A 59 -60.67 -7.01 23.82
C PRO A 59 -60.99 -7.95 22.65
N PRO A 60 -60.88 -7.47 21.40
CA PRO A 60 -60.91 -8.35 20.25
C PRO A 60 -59.76 -9.37 20.33
N PRO A 61 -59.91 -10.54 19.70
CA PRO A 61 -58.83 -11.52 19.61
C PRO A 61 -57.55 -10.84 19.11
N PRO A 62 -56.37 -11.21 19.64
CA PRO A 62 -55.13 -10.58 19.26
C PRO A 62 -55.02 -10.61 17.73
N PRO A 63 -54.70 -9.47 17.09
CA PRO A 63 -54.46 -9.47 15.66
C PRO A 63 -53.40 -10.54 15.36
N PRO A 64 -53.50 -11.23 14.21
CA PRO A 64 -52.43 -12.12 13.79
C PRO A 64 -51.11 -11.37 13.93
N PRO A 65 -50.03 -12.04 14.41
CA PRO A 65 -48.74 -11.38 14.57
C PRO A 65 -48.45 -10.63 13.27
N PRO A 66 -48.03 -9.34 13.36
CA PRO A 66 -47.71 -8.59 12.16
C PRO A 66 -46.79 -9.46 11.31
N PRO A 67 -47.01 -9.53 9.98
CA PRO A 67 -46.10 -10.24 9.11
C PRO A 67 -44.67 -9.82 9.50
N PRO A 68 -43.71 -10.76 9.55
CA PRO A 68 -42.33 -10.41 9.89
C PRO A 68 -41.96 -9.18 9.04
N PRO A 69 -41.34 -8.15 9.64
CA PRO A 69 -40.99 -6.94 8.90
C PRO A 69 -40.29 -7.36 7.61
N PRO A 70 -40.66 -6.76 6.46
CA PRO A 70 -40.04 -7.12 5.20
C PRO A 70 -38.53 -7.04 5.38
N GLU A 71 -37.85 -8.15 5.09
CA GLU A 71 -36.42 -8.28 5.31
C GLU A 71 -35.71 -7.15 4.57
N ALA A 72 -35.01 -6.28 5.31
CA ALA A 72 -34.35 -5.11 4.74
C ALA A 72 -33.49 -5.56 3.55
N ALA A 73 -33.60 -4.86 2.42
CA ALA A 73 -32.91 -5.28 1.21
C ALA A 73 -31.40 -5.26 1.43
N ILE A 74 -30.79 -6.46 1.40
CA ILE A 74 -29.35 -6.66 1.48
C ILE A 74 -28.80 -6.74 0.05
N ILE A 75 -27.82 -5.89 -0.26
CA ILE A 75 -27.15 -5.88 -1.56
C ILE A 75 -25.65 -6.07 -1.37
N GLU A 76 -25.03 -6.89 -2.21
CA GLU A 76 -23.59 -7.14 -2.21
C GLU A 76 -22.94 -6.62 -3.50
N GLY A 77 -21.88 -5.83 -3.39
CA GLY A 77 -21.17 -5.31 -4.55
C GLY A 77 -19.89 -4.53 -4.21
N GLN A 78 -19.06 -4.28 -5.22
CA GLN A 78 -17.87 -3.45 -5.10
C GLN A 78 -18.24 -1.98 -5.02
N LEU A 79 -17.75 -1.25 -4.01
CA LEU A 79 -17.93 0.19 -3.95
C LEU A 79 -17.01 0.91 -4.95
N THR A 80 -17.61 1.75 -5.80
CA THR A 80 -16.95 2.58 -6.81
C THR A 80 -17.45 4.02 -6.74
N ALA A 81 -16.67 4.98 -7.26
CA ALA A 81 -17.05 6.39 -7.32
C ALA A 81 -16.89 6.92 -8.75
N THR A 82 -17.78 7.83 -9.15
CA THR A 82 -17.60 8.67 -10.34
C THR A 82 -17.43 10.13 -9.91
N VAL A 83 -16.39 10.79 -10.42
CA VAL A 83 -16.09 12.20 -10.14
C VAL A 83 -16.27 13.02 -11.42
N SER A 84 -16.97 14.15 -11.31
CA SER A 84 -17.12 15.15 -12.37
C SER A 84 -16.52 16.47 -11.88
N ASP A 85 -15.89 17.23 -12.79
CA ASP A 85 -15.11 18.46 -12.52
C ASP A 85 -15.84 19.57 -11.74
N GLN A 86 -17.13 19.43 -11.42
CA GLN A 86 -17.92 20.46 -10.71
C GLN A 86 -18.95 19.91 -9.69
N SER A 87 -18.84 18.67 -9.21
CA SER A 87 -19.78 18.15 -8.20
C SER A 87 -19.16 17.16 -7.22
N SER A 88 -19.81 17.00 -6.06
CA SER A 88 -19.53 15.93 -5.11
C SER A 88 -19.54 14.55 -5.79
N PRO A 89 -18.66 13.62 -5.39
CA PRO A 89 -18.60 12.26 -5.94
C PRO A 89 -19.92 11.52 -5.75
N SER A 90 -20.32 10.74 -6.74
CA SER A 90 -21.46 9.81 -6.65
C SER A 90 -20.93 8.38 -6.45
N TYR A 91 -21.57 7.61 -5.56
CA TYR A 91 -21.10 6.29 -5.13
C TYR A 91 -22.04 5.17 -5.58
N PHE A 92 -21.46 4.05 -6.01
CA PHE A 92 -22.21 2.90 -6.54
C PHE A 92 -21.65 1.58 -6.04
N LEU A 93 -22.54 0.62 -5.79
CA LEU A 93 -22.20 -0.78 -5.63
C LEU A 93 -22.29 -1.49 -6.98
N GLN A 94 -21.15 -1.92 -7.50
CA GLN A 94 -21.04 -2.76 -8.68
C GLN A 94 -21.25 -4.23 -8.29
N MET A 95 -22.36 -4.81 -8.73
CA MET A 95 -22.72 -6.20 -8.47
C MET A 95 -22.00 -7.15 -9.45
N ARG A 96 -21.84 -8.43 -9.06
CA ARG A 96 -21.16 -9.46 -9.88
C ARG A 96 -21.81 -9.71 -11.24
N ASN A 97 -23.10 -9.43 -11.39
CA ASN A 97 -23.83 -9.56 -12.65
C ASN A 97 -23.60 -8.39 -13.62
N GLY A 98 -22.65 -7.49 -13.31
CA GLY A 98 -22.31 -6.32 -14.14
C GLY A 98 -23.26 -5.13 -13.97
N SER A 99 -24.26 -5.26 -13.09
CA SER A 99 -25.17 -4.16 -12.78
C SER A 99 -24.66 -3.29 -11.64
N ALA A 100 -25.06 -2.02 -11.61
CA ALA A 100 -24.64 -1.04 -10.61
C ALA A 100 -25.85 -0.41 -9.93
N VAL A 101 -25.75 -0.26 -8.60
CA VAL A 101 -26.79 0.35 -7.75
C VAL A 101 -26.23 1.61 -7.09
N PRO A 102 -26.86 2.79 -7.27
CA PRO A 102 -26.44 4.01 -6.59
C PRO A 102 -26.78 3.94 -5.10
N VAL A 103 -25.80 4.31 -4.26
CA VAL A 103 -25.94 4.31 -2.79
C VAL A 103 -25.62 5.68 -2.21
N SER A 104 -26.38 6.09 -1.21
CA SER A 104 -26.10 7.30 -0.44
C SER A 104 -25.29 6.91 0.80
N ILE A 105 -24.00 7.22 0.74
CA ILE A 105 -23.02 7.03 1.82
C ILE A 105 -22.27 8.34 2.06
N THR A 106 -21.79 8.55 3.29
CA THR A 106 -20.97 9.73 3.59
C THR A 106 -19.63 9.64 2.85
N GLU A 107 -19.00 10.78 2.56
CA GLU A 107 -17.68 10.82 1.94
C GLU A 107 -16.60 10.17 2.82
N GLU A 108 -16.72 10.32 4.14
CA GLU A 108 -15.85 9.66 5.12
C GLU A 108 -15.96 8.13 5.04
N ASP A 109 -17.18 7.59 5.01
CA ASP A 109 -17.41 6.15 4.86
C ASP A 109 -17.00 5.66 3.47
N ALA A 110 -17.26 6.44 2.42
CA ALA A 110 -16.86 6.08 1.07
C ALA A 110 -15.34 5.93 0.94
N ASN A 111 -14.59 6.90 1.45
CA ASN A 111 -13.13 6.86 1.43
C ASN A 111 -12.56 5.66 2.20
N LYS A 112 -13.26 5.17 3.22
CA LYS A 112 -12.89 3.98 3.98
C LYS A 112 -13.11 2.67 3.22
N TYR A 113 -14.08 2.63 2.32
CA TYR A 113 -14.56 1.39 1.70
C TYR A 113 -14.46 1.35 0.17
N LEU A 114 -13.94 2.41 -0.46
CA LEU A 114 -13.76 2.46 -1.92
C LEU A 114 -12.86 1.29 -2.39
N GLY A 115 -13.33 0.57 -3.41
CA GLY A 115 -12.63 -0.61 -3.90
C GLY A 115 -12.81 -1.87 -3.02
N HIS A 116 -13.70 -1.87 -2.03
CA HIS A 116 -14.08 -3.06 -1.26
C HIS A 116 -15.37 -3.72 -1.79
N VAL A 117 -15.51 -5.05 -1.66
CA VAL A 117 -16.82 -5.70 -1.70
C VAL A 117 -17.51 -5.41 -0.37
N LEU A 118 -18.68 -4.80 -0.45
CA LEU A 118 -19.52 -4.48 0.69
C LEU A 118 -20.80 -5.29 0.60
N ARG A 119 -21.25 -5.82 1.74
CA ARG A 119 -22.64 -6.16 1.96
C ARG A 119 -23.28 -4.97 2.65
N VAL A 120 -24.29 -4.40 2.01
CA VAL A 120 -24.92 -3.17 2.44
C VAL A 120 -26.38 -3.44 2.72
N THR A 121 -26.83 -3.07 3.91
CA THR A 121 -28.24 -3.06 4.28
C THR A 121 -28.79 -1.67 4.02
N LEU A 122 -29.80 -1.58 3.17
CA LEU A 122 -30.43 -0.31 2.82
C LEU A 122 -31.49 0.09 3.84
N GLU A 123 -31.71 1.39 4.01
CA GLU A 123 -32.84 1.89 4.80
C GLU A 123 -34.18 1.55 4.13
N GLU A 124 -35.24 1.42 4.93
CA GLU A 124 -36.59 1.14 4.42
C GLU A 124 -37.11 2.31 3.58
N ASP A 125 -37.39 2.05 2.30
CA ASP A 125 -38.09 3.00 1.45
C ASP A 125 -39.56 3.02 1.87
N THR A 126 -39.99 4.08 2.56
CA THR A 126 -41.40 4.31 2.94
C THR A 126 -42.30 4.71 1.75
N ASN A 127 -41.75 4.73 0.52
CA ASN A 127 -42.47 5.07 -0.71
C ASN A 127 -42.32 3.95 -1.76
N ASP A 128 -43.35 3.10 -1.84
CA ASP A 128 -43.50 1.98 -2.78
C ASP A 128 -43.45 2.39 -4.27
N SER A 129 -43.45 3.68 -4.61
CA SER A 129 -43.40 4.17 -5.99
C SER A 129 -41.98 4.28 -6.58
N VAL A 130 -40.93 4.13 -5.76
CA VAL A 130 -39.52 4.28 -6.19
C VAL A 130 -38.79 2.93 -6.31
N ALA A 131 -39.31 1.88 -5.69
CA ALA A 131 -38.65 0.58 -5.55
C ALA A 131 -38.43 -0.19 -6.87
N ALA A 132 -39.10 0.18 -7.97
CA ALA A 132 -39.15 -0.60 -9.21
C ALA A 132 -38.23 -0.09 -10.35
N ARG A 133 -37.40 0.92 -10.12
CA ARG A 133 -36.51 1.44 -11.17
C ARG A 133 -35.11 1.65 -10.62
N ASN A 134 -34.21 0.74 -10.99
CA ASN A 134 -32.98 1.06 -11.72
C ASN A 134 -31.75 0.22 -11.29
N SER A 135 -31.44 -0.80 -12.06
CA SER A 135 -30.08 -1.35 -12.18
C SER A 135 -29.52 -0.91 -13.53
N LEU A 136 -28.43 -0.15 -13.54
CA LEU A 136 -27.71 0.19 -14.78
C LEU A 136 -26.67 -0.88 -15.08
N THR A 137 -26.29 -1.06 -16.34
CA THR A 137 -25.02 -1.74 -16.66
C THR A 137 -23.87 -0.83 -16.22
N ALA A 138 -22.76 -1.42 -15.76
CA ALA A 138 -21.58 -0.64 -15.35
C ALA A 138 -21.09 0.33 -16.44
N GLU A 139 -21.23 -0.04 -17.71
CA GLU A 139 -20.94 0.81 -18.88
C GLU A 139 -21.90 2.01 -18.99
N GLY A 140 -23.19 1.85 -18.66
CA GLY A 140 -24.18 2.92 -18.68
C GLY A 140 -23.97 3.97 -17.57
N VAL A 141 -23.44 3.56 -16.42
CA VAL A 141 -23.04 4.49 -15.33
C VAL A 141 -21.85 5.35 -15.77
N MET A 142 -20.87 4.74 -16.44
CA MET A 142 -19.64 5.42 -16.87
C MET A 142 -19.85 6.42 -18.02
N ALA A 143 -20.91 6.22 -18.81
CA ALA A 143 -21.27 7.11 -19.92
C ALA A 143 -22.17 8.29 -19.49
N SER A 144 -22.66 8.31 -18.24
CA SER A 144 -23.63 9.29 -17.75
C SER A 144 -22.95 10.37 -16.90
N SER A 145 -23.38 11.64 -17.01
CA SER A 145 -22.85 12.71 -16.16
C SER A 145 -23.41 12.62 -14.73
N SER A 146 -22.72 13.16 -13.71
CA SER A 146 -23.20 13.16 -12.32
C SER A 146 -24.57 13.85 -12.18
N ARG A 147 -24.86 14.83 -13.04
CA ARG A 147 -26.15 15.53 -13.12
C ARG A 147 -27.26 14.65 -13.70
N ASP A 148 -26.95 13.82 -14.69
CA ASP A 148 -27.91 12.87 -15.29
C ASP A 148 -28.23 11.73 -14.31
N ILE A 149 -27.24 11.29 -13.53
CA ILE A 149 -27.42 10.24 -12.54
C ILE A 149 -28.27 10.73 -11.37
N GLY A 150 -28.01 11.93 -10.84
CA GLY A 150 -28.78 12.49 -9.72
C GLY A 150 -30.21 12.92 -10.04
N THR A 151 -30.58 13.04 -11.32
CA THR A 151 -31.94 13.42 -11.76
C THR A 151 -32.78 12.24 -12.25
N ILE A 152 -32.15 11.12 -12.65
CA ILE A 152 -32.84 9.93 -13.17
C ILE A 152 -32.87 8.78 -12.12
N PHE A 153 -31.95 8.80 -11.13
CA PHE A 153 -31.75 7.73 -10.16
C PHE A 153 -31.67 8.28 -8.73
N TYR A 154 -32.49 7.77 -7.82
CA TYR A 154 -32.44 8.14 -6.41
C TYR A 154 -31.44 7.23 -5.66
N PRO A 155 -30.33 7.76 -5.12
CA PRO A 155 -29.36 6.97 -4.37
C PRO A 155 -30.00 6.45 -3.09
N ARG A 156 -29.86 5.15 -2.82
CA ARG A 156 -30.53 4.51 -1.67
C ARG A 156 -29.72 4.73 -0.38
N PRO A 157 -30.32 5.25 0.70
CA PRO A 157 -29.61 5.46 1.96
C PRO A 157 -29.16 4.13 2.57
N VAL A 158 -27.92 4.13 3.05
CA VAL A 158 -27.27 2.96 3.62
C VAL A 158 -27.40 2.97 5.14
N ARG A 159 -28.01 1.92 5.70
CA ARG A 159 -28.22 1.75 7.13
C ARG A 159 -27.05 1.05 7.82
N TYR A 160 -26.49 0.03 7.17
CA TYR A 160 -25.38 -0.76 7.70
C TYR A 160 -24.43 -1.19 6.58
N ILE A 161 -23.13 -1.12 6.85
CA ILE A 161 -22.06 -1.54 5.93
C ILE A 161 -21.28 -2.66 6.59
N GLU A 162 -21.33 -3.84 5.99
CA GLU A 162 -20.46 -4.96 6.31
C GLU A 162 -19.39 -5.07 5.20
N THR A 163 -18.11 -4.95 5.57
CA THR A 163 -17.02 -5.15 4.61
C THR A 163 -16.76 -6.64 4.41
N LEU A 164 -17.05 -7.16 3.22
CA LEU A 164 -16.79 -8.55 2.86
C LEU A 164 -15.34 -8.79 2.41
N GLY A 165 -14.58 -7.72 2.21
CA GLY A 165 -13.18 -7.75 1.80
C GLY A 165 -12.89 -6.72 0.72
N PRO A 166 -11.64 -6.63 0.23
CA PRO A 166 -11.34 -5.87 -0.99
C PRO A 166 -12.16 -6.44 -2.17
N ALA A 167 -12.52 -5.58 -3.12
CA ALA A 167 -13.17 -6.00 -4.35
C ALA A 167 -12.27 -6.94 -5.12
N GLU A 168 -12.81 -8.11 -5.50
CA GLU A 168 -12.09 -9.08 -6.31
C GLU A 168 -11.89 -8.54 -7.74
N SER A 169 -10.92 -7.66 -7.89
CA SER A 169 -9.87 -7.78 -8.91
C SER A 169 -8.49 -7.86 -8.26
N GLN A 170 -8.41 -8.46 -7.09
CA GLN A 170 -7.41 -9.47 -6.72
C GLN A 170 -7.81 -9.95 -5.33
N THR A 171 -8.15 -11.23 -5.26
CA THR A 171 -8.36 -12.02 -4.05
C THR A 171 -7.55 -11.50 -2.87
N GLN A 172 -8.12 -11.58 -1.67
CA GLN A 172 -7.35 -11.98 -0.50
C GLN A 172 -6.61 -13.28 -0.85
N GLN A 173 -5.47 -13.19 -1.54
CA GLN A 173 -4.50 -14.25 -1.49
C GLN A 173 -3.90 -14.10 -0.10
N LYS A 174 -4.30 -15.00 0.80
CA LYS A 174 -3.38 -15.54 1.79
C LYS A 174 -2.01 -15.58 1.11
N ALA A 175 -1.09 -14.78 1.62
CA ALA A 175 0.25 -14.73 1.08
C ALA A 175 0.80 -16.16 1.15
N GLY A 176 0.98 -16.80 -0.01
CA GLY A 176 1.46 -18.18 -0.10
C GLY A 176 0.46 -19.31 -0.36
N SER A 177 -0.88 -19.14 -0.43
CA SER A 177 -1.79 -20.26 -0.74
C SER A 177 -2.64 -20.07 -2.02
N ASP A 178 -2.44 -20.99 -2.97
CA ASP A 178 -3.36 -21.46 -4.02
C ASP A 178 -3.71 -20.57 -5.23
N GLY A 179 -3.26 -19.32 -5.29
CA GLY A 179 -3.38 -18.50 -6.51
C GLY A 179 -2.34 -18.86 -7.58
N GLY A 180 -2.79 -19.17 -8.81
CA GLY A 180 -1.88 -19.35 -9.95
C GLY A 180 -1.06 -18.08 -10.26
N PRO A 181 -0.02 -18.17 -11.12
CA PRO A 181 0.82 -17.02 -11.44
C PRO A 181 0.03 -15.83 -11.98
N GLN A 182 0.31 -14.64 -11.46
CA GLN A 182 -0.22 -13.37 -11.95
C GLN A 182 0.42 -13.03 -13.29
N ILE A 183 -0.41 -12.82 -14.31
CA ILE A 183 0.07 -12.50 -15.65
C ILE A 183 0.15 -10.99 -15.81
N ILE A 184 1.36 -10.45 -15.91
CA ILE A 184 1.61 -9.03 -16.19
C ILE A 184 1.38 -8.78 -17.67
N ARG A 185 0.48 -7.83 -17.98
CA ARG A 185 0.16 -7.42 -19.35
C ARG A 185 0.45 -5.94 -19.51
N SER A 186 1.22 -5.59 -20.54
CA SER A 186 1.64 -4.20 -20.75
C SER A 186 1.63 -3.84 -22.24
N ALA A 187 1.19 -2.62 -22.55
CA ALA A 187 1.40 -1.98 -23.84
C ALA A 187 2.55 -0.99 -23.70
N ILE A 188 3.62 -1.18 -24.47
CA ILE A 188 4.84 -0.39 -24.43
C ILE A 188 4.93 0.47 -25.68
N PHE A 189 5.14 1.77 -25.49
CA PHE A 189 5.27 2.76 -26.56
C PHE A 189 6.68 3.35 -26.53
N LEU A 190 7.45 3.08 -27.58
CA LEU A 190 8.79 3.62 -27.81
C LEU A 190 8.62 4.92 -28.60
N ILE A 191 8.71 6.06 -27.93
CA ILE A 191 8.34 7.35 -28.50
C ILE A 191 9.49 7.93 -29.32
N SER A 192 9.15 8.46 -30.49
CA SER A 192 9.96 9.37 -31.28
C SER A 192 9.14 10.61 -31.62
N THR A 193 9.75 11.79 -31.62
CA THR A 193 9.06 13.06 -31.92
C THR A 193 10.08 14.14 -32.23
N CYS A 194 9.74 15.13 -33.07
CA CYS A 194 10.57 16.32 -33.32
C CYS A 194 12.04 16.10 -33.65
N GLY A 195 12.34 15.02 -34.39
CA GLY A 195 13.72 14.64 -34.70
C GLY A 195 14.45 13.96 -33.54
N TYR A 196 13.87 13.92 -32.33
CA TYR A 196 14.33 13.08 -31.24
C TYR A 196 14.05 11.61 -31.55
N LYS A 197 15.11 10.82 -31.54
CA LYS A 197 15.08 9.39 -31.85
C LYS A 197 14.71 8.57 -30.60
N PRO A 198 14.03 7.44 -30.78
CA PRO A 198 13.75 6.55 -29.65
C PRO A 198 15.07 5.93 -29.16
N VAL A 199 15.13 5.65 -27.86
CA VAL A 199 16.32 5.02 -27.24
C VAL A 199 16.51 3.59 -27.73
N HIS A 200 15.39 2.88 -27.88
CA HIS A 200 15.34 1.50 -28.33
C HIS A 200 14.51 1.40 -29.60
N THR A 201 14.89 0.47 -30.47
CA THR A 201 13.98 -0.11 -31.46
C THR A 201 13.16 -1.20 -30.78
N GLU A 202 12.09 -1.68 -31.41
CA GLU A 202 11.32 -2.83 -30.90
C GLU A 202 12.26 -4.01 -30.64
N ALA A 203 13.16 -4.31 -31.59
CA ALA A 203 14.09 -5.42 -31.48
C ALA A 203 15.09 -5.25 -30.33
N SER A 204 15.63 -4.05 -30.11
CA SER A 204 16.58 -3.82 -29.02
C SER A 204 15.90 -3.77 -27.66
N PHE A 205 14.68 -3.21 -27.58
CA PHE A 205 13.86 -3.20 -26.37
C PHE A 205 13.46 -4.63 -25.99
N ARG A 206 12.97 -5.41 -26.96
CA ARG A 206 12.54 -6.81 -26.76
C ARG A 206 13.64 -7.66 -26.13
N LYS A 207 14.91 -7.49 -26.53
CA LYS A 207 16.06 -8.21 -25.95
C LYS A 207 16.32 -7.88 -24.48
N MET A 208 16.04 -6.65 -24.05
CA MET A 208 16.12 -6.27 -22.63
C MET A 208 14.88 -6.72 -21.86
N TRP A 209 13.72 -6.71 -22.51
CA TRP A 209 12.43 -6.93 -21.85
C TRP A 209 12.08 -8.40 -21.67
N LEU A 210 12.26 -9.20 -22.72
CA LEU A 210 11.81 -10.58 -22.83
C LEU A 210 12.97 -11.54 -23.11
N ASN A 211 12.79 -12.78 -22.66
CA ASN A 211 13.73 -13.86 -22.92
C ASN A 211 13.48 -14.47 -24.29
N GLU A 212 14.57 -14.70 -25.03
CA GLU A 212 14.61 -15.60 -26.17
C GLU A 212 14.91 -17.04 -25.67
N PRO A 213 14.69 -18.09 -26.48
CA PRO A 213 14.95 -19.48 -26.07
C PRO A 213 16.37 -19.74 -25.56
N THR A 214 17.35 -18.94 -26.00
CA THR A 214 18.76 -19.06 -25.61
C THR A 214 19.16 -18.11 -24.48
N THR A 215 18.24 -17.29 -23.95
CA THR A 215 18.55 -16.33 -22.89
C THR A 215 18.88 -17.06 -21.58
N PRO A 216 20.08 -16.86 -21.00
CA PRO A 216 20.44 -17.45 -19.71
C PRO A 216 19.52 -16.97 -18.58
N GLN A 217 19.28 -17.82 -17.57
CA GLN A 217 18.46 -17.46 -16.40
C GLN A 217 19.05 -16.31 -15.57
N ASN A 218 20.37 -16.11 -15.63
CA ASN A 218 21.08 -15.02 -14.96
C ASN A 218 21.28 -13.79 -15.85
N ALA A 219 20.70 -13.74 -17.05
CA ALA A 219 20.73 -12.53 -17.86
C ALA A 219 19.81 -11.46 -17.26
N THR A 220 20.27 -10.21 -17.21
CA THR A 220 19.51 -9.07 -16.67
C THR A 220 18.44 -8.58 -17.64
N THR A 221 17.43 -9.44 -17.87
CA THR A 221 16.21 -9.07 -18.60
C THR A 221 15.09 -8.76 -17.61
N MET A 222 14.10 -7.95 -18.02
CA MET A 222 12.94 -7.69 -17.19
C MET A 222 12.18 -8.99 -16.86
N GLN A 223 12.01 -9.88 -17.83
CA GLN A 223 11.37 -11.18 -17.62
C GLN A 223 12.08 -12.02 -16.55
N ASN A 224 13.42 -12.12 -16.58
CA ASN A 224 14.16 -12.84 -15.53
C ASN A 224 14.07 -12.13 -14.18
N LEU A 225 14.15 -10.80 -14.16
CA LEU A 225 14.06 -10.00 -12.93
C LEU A 225 12.71 -10.22 -12.22
N ILE A 226 11.60 -10.10 -12.94
CA ILE A 226 10.25 -10.36 -12.40
C ILE A 226 10.11 -11.83 -11.96
N GLN A 227 10.58 -12.78 -12.79
CA GLN A 227 10.53 -14.20 -12.45
C GLN A 227 11.29 -14.49 -11.14
N TYR A 228 12.47 -13.90 -10.97
CA TYR A 228 13.29 -14.05 -9.78
C TYR A 228 12.65 -13.38 -8.56
N CYS A 229 12.32 -12.08 -8.63
CA CYS A 229 11.78 -11.35 -7.49
C CYS A 229 10.39 -11.83 -7.05
N SER A 230 9.60 -12.39 -7.96
CA SER A 230 8.28 -12.95 -7.65
C SER A 230 8.29 -14.44 -7.31
N GLN A 231 9.44 -15.11 -7.42
CA GLN A 231 9.54 -16.57 -7.30
C GLN A 231 8.56 -17.30 -8.23
N GLY A 232 8.34 -16.76 -9.43
CA GLY A 232 7.41 -17.28 -10.43
C GLY A 232 5.92 -17.00 -10.15
N ARG A 233 5.58 -16.21 -9.13
CA ARG A 233 4.20 -15.75 -8.91
C ARG A 233 3.78 -14.63 -9.86
N ALA A 234 4.71 -14.01 -10.56
CA ALA A 234 4.42 -13.08 -11.64
C ALA A 234 5.11 -13.54 -12.93
N VAL A 235 4.37 -13.50 -14.03
CA VAL A 235 4.81 -13.98 -15.34
C VAL A 235 4.56 -12.91 -16.39
N MET A 236 5.56 -12.70 -17.23
CA MET A 236 5.47 -11.91 -18.45
C MET A 236 6.08 -12.70 -19.61
N ASN A 237 5.48 -12.58 -20.79
CA ASN A 237 5.91 -13.29 -22.00
C ASN A 237 5.56 -12.48 -23.25
N SER A 238 5.96 -12.98 -24.42
CA SER A 238 5.73 -12.29 -25.69
C SER A 238 4.26 -12.05 -26.03
N SER A 239 3.32 -12.89 -25.57
CA SER A 239 1.89 -12.73 -25.87
C SER A 239 1.19 -11.69 -24.98
N THR A 240 1.80 -11.35 -23.84
CA THR A 240 1.24 -10.42 -22.85
C THR A 240 1.87 -9.03 -22.92
N GLN A 241 2.95 -8.89 -23.69
CA GLN A 241 3.76 -7.68 -23.80
C GLN A 241 3.70 -7.17 -25.25
N ARG A 242 2.97 -6.07 -25.48
CA ARG A 242 2.76 -5.48 -26.80
C ARG A 242 3.64 -4.26 -26.94
N ILE A 243 4.63 -4.30 -27.84
CA ILE A 243 5.61 -3.22 -28.03
C ILE A 243 5.30 -2.50 -29.35
N PHE A 244 5.32 -1.17 -29.33
CA PHE A 244 5.05 -0.32 -30.48
C PHE A 244 6.11 0.77 -30.60
N GLU A 245 6.67 0.95 -31.80
CA GLU A 245 7.39 2.17 -32.15
C GLU A 245 6.38 3.23 -32.58
N VAL A 246 6.41 4.39 -31.92
CA VAL A 246 5.39 5.43 -32.07
C VAL A 246 6.04 6.75 -32.45
N THR A 247 5.62 7.31 -33.58
CA THR A 247 6.05 8.64 -34.03
C THR A 247 4.96 9.66 -33.73
N LEU A 248 5.25 10.57 -32.79
CA LEU A 248 4.33 11.63 -32.41
C LEU A 248 4.60 12.91 -33.20
N PRO A 249 3.54 13.68 -33.54
CA PRO A 249 3.70 15.02 -34.09
C PRO A 249 4.29 15.97 -33.04
N CYS A 250 4.96 17.02 -33.52
CA CYS A 250 5.61 17.99 -32.65
C CYS A 250 4.68 18.89 -31.87
N THR A 251 3.67 19.39 -32.54
CA THR A 251 2.70 20.32 -31.99
C THR A 251 1.32 19.87 -32.40
N GLY A 252 0.34 20.18 -31.57
CA GLY A 252 -1.03 19.80 -31.87
C GLY A 252 -1.97 20.08 -30.71
N LYS A 253 -3.17 19.52 -30.81
CA LYS A 253 -4.19 19.57 -29.78
C LYS A 253 -4.33 18.20 -29.12
N ASP A 254 -4.57 18.17 -27.81
CA ASP A 254 -4.90 16.93 -27.11
C ASP A 254 -6.10 16.26 -27.82
N PRO A 255 -5.97 14.98 -28.22
CA PRO A 255 -7.05 14.25 -28.88
C PRO A 255 -8.36 14.23 -28.10
N ASP A 256 -8.29 14.22 -26.77
CA ASP A 256 -9.46 14.09 -25.90
C ASP A 256 -9.90 15.44 -25.31
N ASN A 257 -9.06 16.47 -25.42
CA ASN A 257 -9.40 17.83 -25.01
C ASN A 257 -8.84 18.88 -26.00
N PRO A 258 -9.58 19.21 -27.07
CA PRO A 258 -9.11 20.11 -28.13
C PRO A 258 -8.79 21.55 -27.70
N THR A 259 -9.16 21.93 -26.47
CA THR A 259 -8.82 23.23 -25.87
C THR A 259 -7.38 23.29 -25.41
N PHE A 260 -6.75 22.13 -25.17
CA PHE A 260 -5.37 22.04 -24.75
C PHE A 260 -4.46 21.79 -25.95
N THR A 261 -3.48 22.66 -26.12
CA THR A 261 -2.43 22.50 -27.13
C THR A 261 -1.16 21.98 -26.48
N TYR A 262 -0.53 21.00 -27.09
CA TYR A 262 0.81 20.55 -26.70
C TYR A 262 1.84 21.01 -27.71
N ASN A 263 3.07 21.13 -27.21
CA ASN A 263 4.26 21.33 -28.01
C ASN A 263 5.40 20.50 -27.38
N LEU A 264 5.95 19.60 -28.18
CA LEU A 264 7.00 18.64 -27.83
C LEU A 264 8.35 19.05 -28.45
N THR A 265 8.43 20.25 -29.05
CA THR A 265 9.69 20.75 -29.65
C THR A 265 10.65 21.28 -28.60
N SER A 266 10.14 21.86 -27.52
CA SER A 266 10.98 22.40 -26.46
C SER A 266 11.25 21.35 -25.37
N ARG A 267 12.51 21.24 -24.94
CA ARG A 267 12.90 20.47 -23.74
C ARG A 267 12.18 20.93 -22.47
N ASN A 268 11.64 22.15 -22.49
CA ASN A 268 11.09 22.81 -21.31
C ASN A 268 9.57 22.60 -21.18
N GLU A 269 8.77 22.47 -22.24
CA GLU A 269 7.30 22.39 -22.13
C GLU A 269 6.76 21.15 -21.41
N PHE A 270 7.53 20.06 -21.34
CA PHE A 270 7.16 18.93 -20.49
C PHE A 270 7.28 19.26 -18.99
N CYS A 271 8.09 20.27 -18.63
CA CYS A 271 8.26 20.82 -17.29
C CYS A 271 7.52 22.14 -17.05
N ASP A 272 7.24 22.93 -18.10
CA ASP A 272 6.83 24.34 -18.01
C ASP A 272 5.30 24.50 -17.95
N TYR A 273 4.55 23.45 -18.29
CA TYR A 273 3.09 23.45 -18.15
C TYR A 273 2.67 22.74 -16.85
N LYS A 274 2.10 23.50 -15.91
CA LYS A 274 1.16 23.21 -14.79
C LYS A 274 1.03 21.82 -14.13
N SER A 275 1.50 20.71 -14.67
CA SER A 275 2.15 19.58 -13.98
C SER A 275 2.67 18.57 -15.04
N PRO A 276 3.80 17.88 -14.81
CA PRO A 276 4.30 16.80 -15.69
C PRO A 276 3.27 15.67 -15.92
N PHE A 277 2.25 15.56 -15.06
CA PHE A 277 1.13 14.62 -15.22
C PHE A 277 0.21 14.94 -16.40
N TRP A 278 0.10 16.20 -16.81
CA TRP A 278 -0.77 16.55 -17.95
C TRP A 278 -0.12 16.21 -19.29
N THR A 279 1.12 16.65 -19.51
CA THR A 279 1.84 16.38 -20.75
C THR A 279 2.06 14.87 -20.96
N SER A 280 2.29 14.13 -19.87
CA SER A 280 2.43 12.68 -19.92
C SER A 280 1.15 11.95 -20.32
N ARG A 281 -0.01 12.34 -19.79
CA ARG A 281 -1.31 11.79 -20.21
C ARG A 281 -1.59 12.06 -21.69
N ILE A 282 -1.21 13.25 -22.18
CA ILE A 282 -1.33 13.58 -23.60
C ILE A 282 -0.46 12.64 -24.46
N VAL A 283 0.79 12.36 -24.05
CA VAL A 283 1.66 11.41 -24.77
C VAL A 283 1.02 10.03 -24.85
N VAL A 284 0.42 9.53 -23.76
CA VAL A 284 -0.30 8.24 -23.76
C VAL A 284 -1.47 8.29 -24.75
N ARG A 285 -2.32 9.32 -24.70
CA ARG A 285 -3.46 9.48 -25.62
C ARG A 285 -3.04 9.53 -27.08
N LEU A 286 -1.99 10.29 -27.38
CA LEU A 286 -1.42 10.39 -28.72
C LEU A 286 -0.87 9.04 -29.20
N ALA A 287 -0.17 8.31 -28.34
CA ALA A 287 0.33 6.97 -28.66
C ALA A 287 -0.81 5.98 -28.92
N LEU A 288 -1.87 6.02 -28.11
CA LEU A 288 -3.08 5.21 -28.33
C LEU A 288 -3.74 5.54 -29.66
N LYS A 289 -3.88 6.82 -30.01
CA LYS A 289 -4.41 7.24 -31.32
C LYS A 289 -3.50 6.85 -32.49
N TYR A 290 -2.18 6.84 -32.28
CA TYR A 290 -1.24 6.38 -33.29
C TYR A 290 -1.41 4.89 -33.58
N VAL A 291 -1.45 4.04 -32.55
CA VAL A 291 -1.62 2.59 -32.75
C VAL A 291 -3.02 2.21 -33.25
N GLU A 292 -4.05 3.02 -32.91
CA GLU A 292 -5.39 2.88 -33.49
C GLU A 292 -5.36 3.07 -35.02
N LYS A 293 -4.58 4.04 -35.52
CA LYS A 293 -4.38 4.24 -36.97
C LYS A 293 -3.63 3.08 -37.64
N LEU A 294 -2.85 2.31 -36.88
CA LEU A 294 -2.22 1.07 -37.36
C LEU A 294 -3.19 -0.13 -37.38
N GLY A 295 -4.47 0.08 -37.04
CA GLY A 295 -5.50 -0.95 -37.03
C GLY A 295 -5.59 -1.74 -35.72
N VAL A 296 -4.89 -1.32 -34.66
CA VAL A 296 -4.96 -1.96 -33.35
C VAL A 296 -6.14 -1.40 -32.56
N LYS A 297 -7.07 -2.26 -32.13
CA LYS A 297 -8.17 -1.81 -31.27
C LYS A 297 -7.65 -1.50 -29.87
N ILE A 298 -7.94 -0.29 -29.39
CA ILE A 298 -7.50 0.17 -28.05
C ILE A 298 -8.05 -0.73 -26.93
N SER A 299 -9.29 -1.24 -27.09
CA SER A 299 -9.93 -2.16 -26.14
C SER A 299 -9.23 -3.52 -26.01
N GLU A 300 -8.42 -3.92 -26.99
CA GLU A 300 -7.65 -5.16 -26.98
C GLU A 300 -6.25 -4.97 -26.37
N LEU A 301 -5.86 -3.73 -26.04
CA LEU A 301 -4.57 -3.44 -25.41
C LEU A 301 -4.63 -3.67 -23.89
N PRO A 302 -3.53 -4.17 -23.30
CA PRO A 302 -3.39 -4.24 -21.84
C PRO A 302 -3.65 -2.91 -21.14
N LEU A 303 -4.21 -2.95 -19.93
CA LEU A 303 -4.50 -1.74 -19.15
C LEU A 303 -3.23 -0.92 -18.87
N GLN A 304 -2.14 -1.58 -18.45
CA GLN A 304 -0.86 -0.92 -18.16
C GLN A 304 -0.20 -0.39 -19.43
N LYS A 305 0.14 0.90 -19.42
CA LYS A 305 0.80 1.60 -20.52
C LYS A 305 2.19 2.03 -20.10
N ILE A 306 3.24 1.55 -20.77
CA ILE A 306 4.62 1.96 -20.50
C ILE A 306 5.07 2.86 -21.64
N VAL A 307 5.48 4.08 -21.34
CA VAL A 307 5.93 5.07 -22.30
C VAL A 307 7.43 5.28 -22.11
N VAL A 308 8.22 5.05 -23.16
CA VAL A 308 9.66 5.27 -23.15
C VAL A 308 9.95 6.53 -23.97
N LEU A 309 10.43 7.57 -23.30
CA LEU A 309 10.71 8.87 -23.91
C LEU A 309 12.10 8.90 -24.57
N PRO A 310 12.34 9.75 -25.57
CA PRO A 310 13.68 9.99 -26.13
C PRO A 310 14.66 10.57 -25.10
N VAL A 311 15.97 10.29 -25.25
CA VAL A 311 17.04 10.80 -24.36
C VAL A 311 17.06 12.32 -24.31
N ASP A 312 16.94 12.95 -25.47
CA ASP A 312 17.14 14.39 -25.62
C ASP A 312 15.89 15.23 -25.40
N MET A 313 14.75 14.59 -25.15
CA MET A 313 13.49 15.30 -24.92
C MET A 313 13.43 15.93 -23.52
N TYR A 314 14.29 15.50 -22.58
CA TYR A 314 14.29 15.95 -21.18
C TYR A 314 15.66 16.39 -20.70
N PRO A 315 15.75 17.44 -19.84
CA PRO A 315 16.96 17.70 -19.07
C PRO A 315 17.29 16.51 -18.17
N ALA A 316 18.51 15.98 -18.27
CA ALA A 316 18.98 14.92 -17.39
C ALA A 316 18.96 15.40 -15.92
N GLY A 317 18.46 14.55 -15.01
CA GLY A 317 18.56 14.76 -13.55
C GLY A 317 17.30 15.25 -12.83
N LEU A 318 16.20 15.54 -13.53
CA LEU A 318 14.94 15.95 -12.88
C LEU A 318 14.13 14.78 -12.31
N TRP A 319 14.05 13.68 -13.05
CA TRP A 319 13.32 12.46 -12.71
C TRP A 319 13.84 11.30 -13.57
N LYS A 320 13.88 10.08 -13.01
CA LYS A 320 14.32 8.88 -13.75
C LYS A 320 13.14 8.19 -14.43
N GLY A 321 12.04 8.09 -13.71
CA GLY A 321 10.73 7.67 -14.20
C GLY A 321 9.62 8.32 -13.37
N PHE A 322 8.38 8.04 -13.75
CA PHE A 322 7.21 8.28 -12.93
C PHE A 322 6.08 7.36 -13.36
N ALA A 323 5.15 7.13 -12.46
CA ALA A 323 3.98 6.31 -12.72
C ALA A 323 2.78 6.76 -11.90
N GLU A 324 1.61 6.36 -12.39
CA GLU A 324 0.37 6.47 -11.63
C GLU A 324 0.31 5.34 -10.60
N ILE A 325 -0.09 5.68 -9.37
CA ILE A 325 -0.21 4.70 -8.28
C ILE A 325 -1.57 4.02 -8.38
N GLY A 326 -1.54 2.70 -8.52
CA GLY A 326 -2.72 1.89 -8.85
C GLY A 326 -3.19 2.12 -10.29
N CYS A 327 -4.17 1.32 -10.69
CA CYS A 327 -4.80 1.42 -12.00
C CYS A 327 -6.28 1.75 -11.85
N ALA A 328 -6.57 3.00 -11.48
CA ALA A 328 -7.94 3.54 -11.41
C ALA A 328 -8.43 3.99 -12.80
N VAL A 329 -9.73 4.26 -12.92
CA VAL A 329 -10.32 4.74 -14.18
C VAL A 329 -9.66 6.07 -14.58
N GLY A 330 -8.91 6.05 -15.69
CA GLY A 330 -8.22 7.22 -16.23
C GLY A 330 -6.70 7.28 -16.00
N GLY A 331 -6.10 6.26 -15.36
CA GLY A 331 -4.65 6.19 -15.19
C GLY A 331 -4.11 4.81 -14.81
N CYS A 332 -3.17 4.31 -15.60
CA CYS A 332 -2.38 3.08 -15.37
C CYS A 332 -1.12 3.16 -16.26
N SER A 333 -0.42 4.29 -16.17
CA SER A 333 0.74 4.58 -17.00
C SER A 333 2.05 4.62 -16.20
N VAL A 334 3.11 4.16 -16.86
CA VAL A 334 4.51 4.24 -16.46
C VAL A 334 5.21 5.04 -17.54
N HIS A 335 6.13 5.89 -17.15
CA HIS A 335 6.90 6.71 -18.07
C HIS A 335 8.35 6.72 -17.66
N ILE A 336 9.20 6.45 -18.64
CA ILE A 336 10.63 6.27 -18.43
C ILE A 336 11.38 7.32 -19.20
N SER A 337 12.26 8.03 -18.50
CA SER A 337 13.16 9.00 -19.14
C SER A 337 14.12 8.26 -20.07
N GLY A 338 14.40 8.83 -21.24
CA GLY A 338 15.25 8.17 -22.21
C GLY A 338 16.68 7.91 -21.72
N SER A 339 17.22 8.81 -20.89
CA SER A 339 18.55 8.64 -20.29
C SER A 339 18.66 7.43 -19.37
N ASN A 340 17.55 6.96 -18.79
CA ASN A 340 17.51 5.80 -17.89
C ASN A 340 16.78 4.59 -18.49
N ALA A 341 16.36 4.67 -19.77
CA ALA A 341 15.56 3.63 -20.42
C ALA A 341 16.27 2.27 -20.56
N HIS A 342 17.57 2.19 -20.28
CA HIS A 342 18.36 0.97 -20.30
C HIS A 342 18.35 0.18 -18.98
N ASN A 343 17.81 0.74 -17.89
CA ASN A 343 17.83 0.12 -16.56
C ASN A 343 16.50 -0.62 -16.24
N PRO A 344 16.45 -1.96 -16.22
CA PRO A 344 15.22 -2.71 -15.93
C PRO A 344 14.69 -2.52 -14.49
N TYR A 345 15.55 -2.21 -13.51
CA TYR A 345 15.10 -1.97 -12.13
C TYR A 345 14.25 -0.71 -12.01
N LEU A 346 14.55 0.31 -12.81
CA LEU A 346 13.72 1.51 -12.88
C LEU A 346 12.32 1.18 -13.41
N TYR A 347 12.20 0.37 -14.46
CA TYR A 347 10.88 -0.08 -14.92
C TYR A 347 10.16 -0.87 -13.83
N MET A 348 10.86 -1.70 -13.06
CA MET A 348 10.26 -2.46 -11.96
C MET A 348 9.78 -1.52 -10.84
N HIS A 349 10.53 -0.47 -10.51
CA HIS A 349 10.09 0.59 -9.59
C HIS A 349 8.78 1.23 -10.07
N GLU A 350 8.76 1.75 -11.28
CA GLU A 350 7.58 2.47 -11.80
C GLU A 350 6.37 1.54 -12.02
N MET A 351 6.59 0.31 -12.48
CA MET A 351 5.54 -0.71 -12.56
C MET A 351 4.98 -1.04 -11.18
N GLY A 352 5.82 -1.01 -10.13
CA GLY A 352 5.40 -1.17 -8.74
C GLY A 352 4.31 -0.18 -8.35
N HIS A 353 4.42 1.08 -8.78
CA HIS A 353 3.37 2.07 -8.56
C HIS A 353 2.07 1.68 -9.24
N ASN A 354 2.06 1.24 -10.50
CA ASN A 354 0.83 0.74 -11.13
C ASN A 354 0.22 -0.48 -10.40
N PHE A 355 1.04 -1.30 -9.76
CA PHE A 355 0.58 -2.38 -8.88
C PHE A 355 0.09 -1.90 -7.51
N GLY A 356 0.08 -0.59 -7.28
CA GLY A 356 -0.40 0.07 -6.08
C GLY A 356 0.69 0.32 -5.03
N LEU A 357 1.95 -0.02 -5.27
CA LEU A 357 3.02 0.18 -4.30
C LEU A 357 3.38 1.66 -4.15
N ASN A 358 3.66 2.09 -2.93
CA ASN A 358 4.31 3.37 -2.65
C ASN A 358 5.80 3.16 -2.44
N HIS A 359 6.54 4.26 -2.27
CA HIS A 359 7.95 4.18 -1.97
C HIS A 359 8.25 3.38 -0.68
N ALA A 360 9.47 2.85 -0.62
CA ALA A 360 10.02 2.24 0.57
C ALA A 360 10.97 3.22 1.25
N SER A 361 10.59 3.58 2.46
CA SER A 361 11.16 4.67 3.23
C SER A 361 12.00 4.16 4.39
N VAL A 362 12.89 5.01 4.90
CA VAL A 362 13.59 4.81 6.17
C VAL A 362 13.25 5.95 7.11
N ARG A 363 13.28 5.69 8.42
CA ARG A 363 13.14 6.76 9.41
C ARG A 363 14.32 7.72 9.30
N GLY A 364 14.03 9.01 9.13
CA GLY A 364 15.05 10.04 8.91
C GLY A 364 15.78 10.42 10.19
N PRO A 365 16.92 11.13 10.08
CA PRO A 365 17.73 11.56 11.22
C PRO A 365 17.06 12.68 12.04
N VAL A 366 16.07 13.36 11.48
CA VAL A 366 15.29 14.40 12.17
C VAL A 366 14.04 13.79 12.78
N LYS A 367 13.76 14.10 14.05
CA LYS A 367 12.56 13.64 14.76
C LYS A 367 11.30 14.02 13.97
N GLY A 368 10.59 13.02 13.44
CA GLY A 368 9.37 13.20 12.64
C GLY A 368 9.60 13.29 11.12
N GLY A 369 10.84 13.26 10.63
CA GLY A 369 11.16 13.15 9.20
C GLY A 369 11.40 11.69 8.79
N PHE A 370 11.08 11.36 7.54
CA PHE A 370 11.48 10.11 6.89
C PHE A 370 12.09 10.40 5.52
N ALA A 371 13.01 9.55 5.08
CA ALA A 371 13.50 9.59 3.71
C ALA A 371 12.61 8.69 2.86
N GLU A 372 11.78 9.31 2.03
CA GLU A 372 10.71 8.67 1.26
C GLU A 372 11.20 7.47 0.44
N THR A 373 12.34 7.60 -0.21
CA THR A 373 12.99 6.57 -1.03
C THR A 373 14.26 6.02 -0.38
N GLY A 374 14.41 6.15 0.93
CA GLY A 374 15.69 5.85 1.59
C GLY A 374 15.96 4.38 1.92
N ASP A 375 15.03 3.45 1.65
CA ASP A 375 15.27 2.01 1.85
C ASP A 375 16.22 1.48 0.76
N ASP A 376 17.43 1.09 1.16
CA ASP A 376 18.47 0.53 0.30
C ASP A 376 18.32 -1.00 0.06
N TYR A 377 17.24 -1.60 0.56
CA TYR A 377 16.90 -3.03 0.40
C TYR A 377 15.57 -3.25 -0.34
N SER A 378 15.03 -2.21 -1.00
CA SER A 378 13.82 -2.29 -1.82
C SER A 378 13.98 -1.53 -3.13
N THR A 379 13.46 -2.11 -4.22
CA THR A 379 13.34 -1.37 -5.49
C THR A 379 12.45 -0.14 -5.35
N MET A 380 11.47 -0.13 -4.43
CA MET A 380 10.62 1.04 -4.17
C MET A 380 11.33 2.10 -3.33
N GLY A 381 12.54 1.81 -2.84
CA GLY A 381 13.41 2.75 -2.16
C GLY A 381 14.48 3.27 -3.13
N SER A 382 15.75 3.08 -2.81
CA SER A 382 16.87 3.68 -3.53
C SER A 382 17.75 2.70 -4.31
N ALA A 383 17.46 1.39 -4.25
CA ALA A 383 18.39 0.35 -4.71
C ALA A 383 17.87 -0.50 -5.88
N ASP A 384 18.79 -0.96 -6.72
CA ASP A 384 18.56 -1.90 -7.82
C ASP A 384 18.50 -3.35 -7.27
N VAL A 385 17.43 -3.65 -6.55
CA VAL A 385 17.19 -4.91 -5.82
C VAL A 385 15.74 -5.35 -5.95
N CYS A 386 15.36 -6.52 -5.46
CA CYS A 386 13.94 -6.89 -5.40
C CYS A 386 13.17 -6.06 -4.36
N TYR A 387 11.85 -6.00 -4.50
CA TYR A 387 10.93 -5.42 -3.51
C TYR A 387 11.17 -5.92 -2.08
N ALA A 388 10.91 -5.08 -1.07
CA ALA A 388 10.93 -5.52 0.33
C ALA A 388 9.75 -6.46 0.66
N ALA A 389 9.89 -7.24 1.72
CA ALA A 389 8.86 -8.17 2.21
C ALA A 389 7.42 -7.60 2.28
N PRO A 390 7.16 -6.39 2.84
CA PRO A 390 5.80 -5.83 2.84
C PRO A 390 5.25 -5.56 1.44
N ASN A 391 6.10 -5.14 0.50
CA ASN A 391 5.69 -4.93 -0.90
C ASN A 391 5.35 -6.27 -1.56
N LEU A 392 6.19 -7.30 -1.37
CA LEU A 392 5.94 -8.64 -1.91
C LEU A 392 4.70 -9.30 -1.31
N TRP A 393 4.42 -9.09 -0.02
CA TRP A 393 3.17 -9.49 0.62
C TRP A 393 1.97 -8.81 -0.03
N ARG A 394 2.05 -7.48 -0.25
CA ARG A 394 0.98 -6.70 -0.90
C ARG A 394 0.68 -7.17 -2.31
N LEU A 395 1.71 -7.57 -3.05
CA LEU A 395 1.58 -8.16 -4.38
C LEU A 395 1.12 -9.63 -4.37
N GLY A 396 1.11 -10.30 -3.22
CA GLY A 396 0.85 -11.74 -3.13
C GLY A 396 1.97 -12.61 -3.73
N TRP A 397 3.17 -12.06 -3.93
CA TRP A 397 4.28 -12.79 -4.55
C TRP A 397 4.98 -13.75 -3.58
N VAL A 398 5.10 -13.37 -2.30
CA VAL A 398 5.65 -14.25 -1.27
C VAL A 398 4.85 -14.16 0.03
N GLY A 399 4.82 -15.26 0.77
CA GLY A 399 4.09 -15.45 2.02
C GLY A 399 4.96 -15.49 3.27
N PRO A 400 4.33 -15.39 4.45
CA PRO A 400 5.02 -15.68 5.70
C PRO A 400 5.38 -17.17 5.75
N LEU A 401 6.37 -17.49 6.57
CA LEU A 401 6.73 -18.86 6.92
C LEU A 401 5.54 -19.61 7.54
N PRO A 402 5.53 -20.95 7.48
CA PRO A 402 4.63 -21.75 8.30
C PRO A 402 4.72 -21.31 9.77
N ASP A 403 3.56 -21.07 10.37
CA ASP A 403 3.39 -20.50 11.72
C ASP A 403 4.07 -19.13 11.97
N GLY A 404 4.52 -18.47 10.91
CA GLY A 404 5.19 -17.18 10.91
C GLY A 404 4.27 -15.99 10.61
N ASP A 405 2.95 -16.18 10.61
CA ASP A 405 1.96 -15.10 10.62
C ASP A 405 1.42 -14.95 12.05
N LEU A 406 1.91 -13.94 12.75
CA LEU A 406 1.77 -13.79 14.19
C LEU A 406 0.83 -12.64 14.54
N ASP A 407 0.08 -12.83 15.63
CA ASP A 407 -0.76 -11.83 16.25
C ASP A 407 -0.92 -12.10 17.77
N GLY A 408 -1.80 -11.34 18.43
CA GLY A 408 -2.02 -11.47 19.87
C GLY A 408 -2.58 -12.82 20.34
N THR A 409 -3.07 -13.67 19.43
CA THR A 409 -3.61 -15.00 19.75
C THR A 409 -2.51 -16.07 19.76
N ASN A 410 -1.47 -15.91 18.95
CA ASN A 410 -0.41 -16.91 18.76
C ASN A 410 1.01 -16.40 19.11
N LEU A 411 1.13 -15.15 19.56
CA LEU A 411 2.33 -14.57 20.16
C LEU A 411 2.00 -14.00 21.56
N PRO A 412 1.86 -14.87 22.58
CA PRO A 412 1.61 -14.43 23.95
C PRO A 412 2.84 -13.72 24.54
N ILE A 413 2.58 -12.95 25.60
CA ILE A 413 3.63 -12.21 26.32
C ILE A 413 4.68 -13.18 26.86
N GLY A 414 5.95 -12.79 26.71
CA GLY A 414 7.12 -13.45 27.27
C GLY A 414 7.31 -14.92 26.87
N ARG A 415 6.74 -15.32 25.73
CA ARG A 415 6.97 -16.65 25.13
C ARG A 415 7.59 -16.48 23.75
N PRO A 416 8.93 -16.41 23.67
CA PRO A 416 9.62 -16.21 22.40
C PRO A 416 9.36 -17.34 21.41
N ARG A 417 9.23 -16.99 20.13
CA ARG A 417 9.14 -17.93 19.02
C ARG A 417 10.39 -17.84 18.14
N THR A 418 10.96 -18.99 17.80
CA THR A 418 12.17 -19.07 16.97
C THR A 418 11.80 -19.46 15.54
N PHE A 419 12.38 -18.76 14.57
CA PHE A 419 12.18 -19.02 13.15
C PHE A 419 13.51 -19.14 12.40
N SER A 420 13.56 -20.02 11.41
CA SER A 420 14.63 -20.10 10.42
C SER A 420 14.14 -19.46 9.12
N ILE A 421 14.58 -18.23 8.85
CA ILE A 421 14.16 -17.43 7.71
C ILE A 421 15.14 -17.64 6.56
N PRO A 422 14.72 -18.16 5.39
CA PRO A 422 15.57 -18.24 4.21
C PRO A 422 15.77 -16.85 3.59
N GLY A 423 16.72 -16.73 2.65
CA GLY A 423 16.85 -15.50 1.85
C GLY A 423 15.51 -15.15 1.18
N GLN A 424 15.08 -13.88 1.29
CA GLN A 424 13.73 -13.42 0.94
C GLN A 424 13.27 -13.88 -0.45
N ASN A 425 14.17 -13.85 -1.44
CA ASN A 425 13.88 -14.18 -2.84
C ASN A 425 14.38 -15.57 -3.22
N THR A 426 14.35 -16.53 -2.28
CA THR A 426 14.75 -17.94 -2.54
C THR A 426 13.64 -18.95 -2.31
N LYS A 427 12.53 -18.54 -1.69
CA LYS A 427 11.38 -19.37 -1.34
C LYS A 427 10.10 -18.53 -1.43
N LEU A 428 8.98 -19.21 -1.72
CA LEU A 428 7.64 -18.61 -1.69
C LEU A 428 7.18 -18.23 -0.28
N GLN A 429 7.84 -18.74 0.76
CA GLN A 429 7.61 -18.39 2.15
C GLN A 429 8.94 -17.98 2.76
N SER A 430 9.10 -16.70 3.11
CA SER A 430 10.44 -16.14 3.34
C SER A 430 10.53 -14.97 4.32
N TYR A 431 9.46 -14.72 5.09
CA TYR A 431 9.47 -13.75 6.17
C TYR A 431 8.57 -14.18 7.33
N VAL A 432 8.69 -13.51 8.47
CA VAL A 432 7.73 -13.57 9.57
C VAL A 432 6.93 -12.27 9.55
N ARG A 433 5.61 -12.35 9.66
CA ARG A 433 4.71 -11.22 9.76
C ARG A 433 4.16 -11.15 11.18
N VAL A 434 4.08 -9.96 11.75
CA VAL A 434 3.54 -9.74 13.10
C VAL A 434 2.52 -8.60 13.05
N ALA A 435 1.25 -8.93 13.15
CA ALA A 435 0.19 -7.95 13.37
C ALA A 435 0.04 -7.71 14.87
N ALA A 436 0.39 -6.51 15.34
CA ALA A 436 0.29 -6.17 16.76
C ALA A 436 -1.17 -5.92 17.19
N THR A 437 -2.04 -6.94 17.09
CA THR A 437 -3.49 -6.86 17.40
C THR A 437 -3.76 -6.49 18.86
N TRP A 438 -2.78 -6.70 19.74
CA TRP A 438 -2.80 -6.31 21.14
C TRP A 438 -2.49 -4.84 21.39
N ALA A 439 -1.94 -4.12 20.40
CA ALA A 439 -1.70 -2.69 20.55
C ALA A 439 -3.05 -1.96 20.62
N THR A 440 -3.17 -1.10 21.63
CA THR A 440 -4.43 -0.40 21.97
C THR A 440 -4.69 0.83 21.11
N ARG A 441 -3.66 1.39 20.45
CA ARG A 441 -3.79 2.54 19.55
C ARG A 441 -3.83 2.09 18.10
N ALA A 442 -4.82 2.60 17.37
CA ALA A 442 -4.89 2.49 15.92
C ALA A 442 -4.09 3.64 15.24
N PRO A 443 -3.53 3.42 14.04
CA PRO A 443 -3.44 2.14 13.35
C PRO A 443 -2.44 1.19 14.05
N ARG A 444 -2.79 -0.09 14.12
CA ARG A 444 -1.95 -1.11 14.75
C ARG A 444 -0.79 -1.44 13.84
N ALA A 445 0.41 -1.49 14.41
CA ALA A 445 1.61 -1.75 13.63
C ALA A 445 1.64 -3.18 13.08
N VAL A 446 1.97 -3.34 11.80
CA VAL A 446 2.26 -4.64 11.19
C VAL A 446 3.72 -4.68 10.78
N PHE A 447 4.45 -5.67 11.32
CA PHE A 447 5.87 -5.85 11.10
C PHE A 447 6.12 -7.00 10.13
N TYR A 448 7.18 -6.86 9.34
CA TYR A 448 7.68 -7.86 8.41
C TYR A 448 9.16 -8.07 8.70
N ILE A 449 9.51 -9.27 9.13
CA ILE A 449 10.88 -9.67 9.48
C ILE A 449 11.39 -10.58 8.37
N SER A 450 12.37 -10.11 7.61
CA SER A 450 12.91 -10.83 6.45
C SER A 450 14.43 -10.98 6.55
N HIS A 451 14.99 -11.94 5.80
CA HIS A 451 16.42 -12.16 5.71
C HIS A 451 16.91 -11.80 4.31
N ARG A 452 17.91 -10.90 4.23
CA ARG A 452 18.54 -10.49 2.96
C ARG A 452 20.06 -10.63 3.05
N TYR A 453 20.65 -10.97 1.91
CA TYR A 453 22.09 -11.03 1.66
C TYR A 453 22.30 -10.89 0.15
N LEU A 454 23.53 -10.61 -0.29
CA LEU A 454 23.82 -10.44 -1.71
C LEU A 454 23.47 -11.70 -2.52
N GLN A 455 22.54 -11.57 -3.48
CA GLN A 455 22.18 -12.64 -4.42
C GLN A 455 22.28 -12.15 -5.86
N THR A 456 23.46 -12.32 -6.45
CA THR A 456 23.69 -11.93 -7.83
C THR A 456 22.88 -12.81 -8.80
N PRO A 457 22.41 -12.26 -9.94
CA PRO A 457 22.61 -10.88 -10.41
C PRO A 457 21.43 -9.93 -10.12
N PHE A 458 20.36 -10.41 -9.46
CA PHE A 458 19.09 -9.70 -9.37
C PHE A 458 18.82 -9.02 -8.03
N ASP A 459 19.41 -9.52 -6.93
CA ASP A 459 19.25 -8.96 -5.59
C ASP A 459 20.58 -8.43 -5.07
N ASN A 460 21.06 -7.35 -5.70
CA ASN A 460 22.36 -6.74 -5.44
C ASN A 460 22.34 -5.83 -4.22
N VAL A 461 21.93 -6.38 -3.07
CA VAL A 461 21.86 -5.60 -1.82
C VAL A 461 23.25 -5.04 -1.45
N PRO A 462 23.33 -3.87 -0.77
CA PRO A 462 24.61 -3.18 -0.53
C PRO A 462 25.62 -3.98 0.30
N SER A 463 25.18 -4.98 1.07
CA SER A 463 26.03 -5.78 1.95
C SER A 463 26.12 -7.23 1.50
N THR A 464 27.34 -7.78 1.50
CA THR A 464 27.60 -9.21 1.29
C THR A 464 27.25 -10.06 2.50
N GLN A 465 27.13 -9.45 3.68
CA GLN A 465 26.81 -10.15 4.91
C GLN A 465 25.29 -10.30 5.08
N SER A 466 24.88 -11.36 5.77
CA SER A 466 23.46 -11.53 6.15
C SER A 466 22.96 -10.40 7.03
N ARG A 467 21.74 -9.94 6.71
CA ARG A 467 20.98 -8.94 7.46
C ARG A 467 19.57 -9.45 7.70
N VAL A 468 19.08 -9.23 8.91
CA VAL A 468 17.64 -9.37 9.19
C VAL A 468 17.03 -7.98 9.14
N LEU A 469 16.08 -7.78 8.24
CA LEU A 469 15.41 -6.50 8.05
C LEU A 469 14.07 -6.54 8.79
N VAL A 470 13.79 -5.48 9.53
CA VAL A 470 12.49 -5.26 10.16
C VAL A 470 11.84 -4.09 9.45
N HIS A 471 10.80 -4.39 8.69
CA HIS A 471 9.95 -3.38 8.06
C HIS A 471 8.62 -3.24 8.79
N THR A 472 8.04 -2.05 8.78
CA THR A 472 6.63 -1.84 9.10
C THR A 472 5.87 -1.41 7.86
N TYR A 473 4.62 -1.85 7.77
CA TYR A 473 3.69 -1.38 6.78
C TYR A 473 2.29 -1.49 7.35
N ASN A 474 1.70 -0.34 7.70
CA ASN A 474 0.39 -0.27 8.36
C ASN A 474 -0.75 -0.10 7.35
N GLY A 475 -0.42 -0.15 6.07
CA GLY A 475 -1.38 -0.02 5.01
C GLY A 475 -2.24 -1.26 4.83
N THR A 476 -3.47 -1.02 4.39
CA THR A 476 -4.28 -2.03 3.72
C THR A 476 -3.84 -2.14 2.26
N LEU A 477 -4.36 -3.11 1.51
CA LEU A 477 -4.12 -3.20 0.05
C LEU A 477 -4.45 -1.90 -0.71
N THR A 478 -5.22 -0.99 -0.09
CA THR A 478 -5.73 0.27 -0.63
C THR A 478 -5.10 1.54 -0.03
N SER A 479 -4.18 1.45 0.94
CA SER A 479 -3.61 2.67 1.52
C SER A 479 -2.40 3.21 0.73
N ALA A 480 -2.27 4.54 0.74
CA ALA A 480 -1.12 5.28 0.22
C ALA A 480 0.08 5.28 1.18
N ASP A 481 0.16 4.29 2.09
CA ASP A 481 1.24 4.27 3.08
C ASP A 481 2.56 3.78 2.46
N PHE A 482 3.64 4.34 2.96
CA PHE A 482 5.00 3.89 2.69
C PHE A 482 5.30 2.63 3.50
N SER A 483 6.02 1.68 2.91
CA SER A 483 6.70 0.67 3.72
C SER A 483 7.92 1.30 4.37
N MET A 484 8.09 1.11 5.68
CA MET A 484 9.16 1.73 6.45
C MET A 484 10.17 0.66 6.87
N LEU A 485 11.45 0.82 6.57
CA LEU A 485 12.53 0.05 7.17
C LEU A 485 12.83 0.63 8.56
N GLU A 486 12.52 -0.14 9.60
CA GLU A 486 12.70 0.26 11.01
C GLU A 486 14.09 -0.10 11.54
N ALA A 487 14.64 -1.24 11.10
CA ALA A 487 15.96 -1.69 11.53
C ALA A 487 16.59 -2.69 10.56
N THR A 488 17.92 -2.63 10.48
CA THR A 488 18.79 -3.58 9.79
C THR A 488 19.65 -4.26 10.84
N LEU A 489 19.34 -5.52 11.16
CA LEU A 489 19.99 -6.27 12.22
C LEU A 489 21.21 -7.03 11.71
N ILE A 490 22.28 -7.00 12.50
CA ILE A 490 23.53 -7.74 12.25
C ILE A 490 23.76 -8.79 13.35
N PRO A 491 24.38 -9.93 13.02
CA PRO A 491 24.67 -10.95 14.01
C PRO A 491 25.84 -10.47 14.88
N GLN A 492 25.60 -10.33 16.20
CA GLN A 492 26.54 -10.12 17.33
C GLN A 492 26.55 -8.74 18.03
N ARG A 493 26.16 -8.79 19.32
CA ARG A 493 26.28 -7.86 20.48
C ARG A 493 25.69 -6.44 20.40
N VAL A 494 25.82 -5.68 19.32
CA VAL A 494 25.21 -4.34 19.20
C VAL A 494 24.50 -4.27 17.85
N GLY A 495 23.19 -4.07 17.86
CA GLY A 495 22.38 -4.04 16.64
C GLY A 495 21.85 -5.41 16.18
N GLY A 496 21.98 -6.46 17.00
CA GLY A 496 21.34 -7.76 16.75
C GLY A 496 19.90 -7.85 17.27
N THR A 497 19.42 -6.83 17.99
CA THR A 497 18.09 -6.80 18.58
C THR A 497 17.37 -5.53 18.14
N TYR A 498 16.14 -5.69 17.65
CA TYR A 498 15.17 -4.61 17.48
C TYR A 498 14.15 -4.66 18.62
N ARG A 499 13.86 -3.52 19.23
CA ARG A 499 12.75 -3.33 20.17
C ARG A 499 11.85 -2.22 19.62
N SER A 500 10.56 -2.52 19.47
CA SER A 500 9.55 -1.51 19.11
C SER A 500 9.23 -0.60 20.31
N SER A 501 8.30 0.35 20.15
CA SER A 501 7.82 1.16 21.29
C SER A 501 7.25 0.30 22.42
N ALA A 502 7.37 0.77 23.66
CA ALA A 502 6.82 0.07 24.83
C ALA A 502 5.32 -0.25 24.72
N THR A 503 4.55 0.52 23.97
CA THR A 503 3.13 0.27 23.70
C THR A 503 2.86 -0.94 22.80
N VAL A 504 3.82 -1.30 21.95
CA VAL A 504 3.74 -2.45 21.05
C VAL A 504 4.51 -3.64 21.63
N GLY A 505 5.67 -3.41 22.24
CA GLY A 505 6.42 -4.46 22.94
C GLY A 505 6.94 -5.58 22.04
N LEU A 506 7.08 -5.38 20.72
CA LEU A 506 7.71 -6.37 19.84
C LEU A 506 9.23 -6.33 19.99
N VAL A 507 9.82 -7.51 20.19
CA VAL A 507 11.26 -7.73 20.24
C VAL A 507 11.66 -8.75 19.17
N VAL A 508 12.64 -8.39 18.34
CA VAL A 508 13.20 -9.27 17.29
C VAL A 508 14.69 -9.39 17.51
N ARG A 509 15.20 -10.61 17.63
CA ARG A 509 16.61 -10.90 17.87
C ARG A 509 17.18 -11.75 16.76
N PHE A 510 18.27 -11.31 16.17
CA PHE A 510 19.04 -12.05 15.18
C PHE A 510 20.11 -12.89 15.88
N ILE A 511 19.92 -14.21 15.92
CA ILE A 511 20.74 -15.13 16.70
C ILE A 511 21.96 -15.61 15.93
N SER A 512 21.75 -16.15 14.73
CA SER A 512 22.78 -16.80 13.92
C SER A 512 22.34 -16.91 12.48
N TYR A 513 23.27 -17.19 11.57
CA TYR A 513 22.95 -17.45 10.17
C TYR A 513 23.95 -18.44 9.56
N VAL A 514 23.54 -19.10 8.49
CA VAL A 514 24.43 -19.83 7.59
C VAL A 514 24.72 -18.91 6.41
N ASN A 515 26.00 -18.78 6.02
CA ASN A 515 26.37 -17.93 4.89
C ASN A 515 25.70 -18.41 3.60
N GLY A 516 24.98 -17.52 2.91
CA GLY A 516 24.14 -17.87 1.76
C GLY A 516 22.95 -18.80 2.06
N GLY A 517 22.64 -19.02 3.34
CA GLY A 517 21.59 -19.94 3.80
C GLY A 517 20.48 -19.21 4.54
N ASN A 518 20.05 -19.76 5.68
CA ASN A 518 18.98 -19.20 6.51
C ASN A 518 19.54 -18.39 7.69
N ALA A 519 18.77 -17.42 8.16
CA ALA A 519 18.95 -16.72 9.42
C ALA A 519 18.03 -17.29 10.51
N THR A 520 18.55 -17.50 11.70
CA THR A 520 17.77 -17.84 12.89
C THR A 520 17.41 -16.57 13.65
N VAL A 521 16.11 -16.34 13.82
CA VAL A 521 15.59 -15.19 14.57
C VAL A 521 14.66 -15.63 15.68
N VAL A 522 14.64 -14.85 16.75
CA VAL A 522 13.66 -14.98 17.83
C VAL A 522 12.74 -13.77 17.80
N VAL A 523 11.43 -14.01 17.81
CA VAL A 523 10.39 -12.99 17.84
C VAL A 523 9.60 -13.16 19.13
N CYS A 524 9.45 -12.09 19.89
CA CYS A 524 8.82 -12.15 21.21
C CYS A 524 8.00 -10.88 21.49
N ARG A 525 6.95 -11.04 22.29
CA ARG A 525 6.12 -9.93 22.78
C ARG A 525 6.47 -9.67 24.24
N ALA A 526 7.16 -8.57 24.50
CA ALA A 526 7.50 -8.12 25.84
C ALA A 526 6.29 -7.44 26.50
N SER A 527 6.19 -7.58 27.81
CA SER A 527 5.30 -6.79 28.67
C SER A 527 5.96 -5.51 29.18
N GLY A 528 7.30 -5.44 29.15
CA GLY A 528 8.08 -4.31 29.66
C GLY A 528 9.53 -4.30 29.17
N GLU A 529 10.31 -3.35 29.70
CA GLU A 529 11.72 -3.17 29.33
C GLU A 529 12.69 -4.03 30.15
N THR A 530 12.22 -4.55 31.29
CA THR A 530 12.98 -5.37 32.24
C THR A 530 12.12 -6.54 32.69
N GLU A 531 12.74 -7.65 33.09
CA GLU A 531 12.04 -8.81 33.63
C GLU A 531 11.29 -8.47 34.92
N MET A 532 11.89 -7.65 35.80
CA MET A 532 11.30 -7.27 37.10
C MET A 532 10.30 -6.10 36.96
N GLN A 533 9.13 -6.36 36.38
CA GLN A 533 8.01 -5.41 36.33
C GLN A 533 7.21 -5.41 37.64
N ASP A 534 7.07 -6.58 38.26
CA ASP A 534 6.58 -6.75 39.61
C ASP A 534 7.31 -7.92 40.32
N ALA A 535 7.03 -8.14 41.60
CA ALA A 535 7.71 -9.21 42.36
C ALA A 535 7.35 -10.64 41.90
N LYS A 536 6.31 -10.81 41.08
CA LYS A 536 5.86 -12.11 40.57
C LYS A 536 6.39 -12.40 39.17
N SER A 537 6.69 -11.38 38.36
CA SER A 537 7.21 -11.56 37.00
C SER A 537 8.55 -12.29 36.97
N CYS A 538 9.35 -12.17 38.03
CA CYS A 538 10.60 -12.93 38.20
C CYS A 538 10.43 -14.43 38.53
N PHE A 539 9.20 -14.95 38.59
CA PHE A 539 8.91 -16.34 38.94
C PHE A 539 7.69 -16.90 38.20
N ASP A 540 7.29 -16.30 37.07
CA ASP A 540 6.10 -16.70 36.32
C ASP A 540 6.39 -17.61 35.13
N GLY A 541 7.68 -17.90 34.88
CA GLY A 541 8.14 -18.79 33.82
C GLY A 541 8.11 -18.16 32.43
N LEU A 542 8.05 -16.82 32.34
CA LEU A 542 8.00 -16.06 31.10
C LEU A 542 9.24 -15.16 30.97
N ASP A 543 9.67 -14.90 29.74
CA ASP A 543 10.73 -13.93 29.39
C ASP A 543 10.06 -12.56 29.14
N ASN A 544 9.67 -11.87 30.21
CA ASN A 544 8.78 -10.70 30.18
C ASN A 544 9.37 -9.49 29.45
N ASP A 545 10.69 -9.39 29.36
CA ASP A 545 11.36 -8.37 28.55
C ASP A 545 11.94 -8.91 27.22
N CYS A 546 11.85 -10.21 26.96
CA CYS A 546 12.29 -10.86 25.73
C CYS A 546 13.81 -10.79 25.46
N ASP A 547 14.66 -10.71 26.48
CA ASP A 547 16.12 -10.72 26.34
C ASP A 547 16.72 -12.14 26.21
N GLY A 548 15.91 -13.18 26.44
CA GLY A 548 16.26 -14.59 26.37
C GLY A 548 16.64 -15.24 27.68
N LEU A 549 16.57 -14.51 28.79
CA LEU A 549 16.70 -15.02 30.15
C LEU A 549 15.30 -15.03 30.78
N VAL A 550 15.07 -15.96 31.72
CA VAL A 550 13.75 -16.17 32.32
C VAL A 550 13.91 -16.21 33.82
N ASP A 551 13.04 -15.50 34.53
CA ASP A 551 12.92 -15.54 35.98
C ASP A 551 14.29 -15.33 36.67
N ALA A 552 14.69 -16.24 37.56
CA ALA A 552 15.92 -16.17 38.34
C ALA A 552 17.21 -16.29 37.50
N LEU A 553 17.13 -16.67 36.21
CA LEU A 553 18.26 -16.61 35.29
C LEU A 553 18.47 -15.20 34.74
N ASP A 554 17.48 -14.33 34.87
CA ASP A 554 17.52 -12.94 34.44
C ASP A 554 18.23 -12.05 35.49
N PRO A 555 19.25 -11.27 35.08
CA PRO A 555 19.92 -10.31 35.95
C PRO A 555 19.00 -9.27 36.59
N ASP A 556 17.91 -8.87 35.93
CA ASP A 556 16.95 -7.89 36.45
C ASP A 556 16.21 -8.43 37.68
N CYS A 557 16.14 -9.75 37.83
CA CYS A 557 15.52 -10.42 38.97
C CYS A 557 16.43 -10.61 40.18
N ALA A 558 17.69 -10.16 40.13
CA ALA A 558 18.63 -10.27 41.25
C ALA A 558 18.14 -9.57 42.53
N ALA A 559 17.30 -8.53 42.40
CA ALA A 559 16.75 -7.77 43.52
C ALA A 559 15.34 -8.24 43.97
N ALA A 560 14.75 -9.25 43.32
CA ALA A 560 13.39 -9.68 43.61
C ALA A 560 13.29 -10.39 44.98
N PRO A 561 12.30 -10.06 45.83
CA PRO A 561 12.15 -10.68 47.14
C PRO A 561 11.80 -12.17 47.01
N ARG A 562 12.73 -13.05 47.42
CA ARG A 562 12.63 -14.53 47.35
C ARG A 562 11.42 -15.15 48.07
N SER A 563 10.66 -14.38 48.85
CA SER A 563 9.54 -14.89 49.66
C SER A 563 8.35 -15.40 48.85
N LEU A 564 8.27 -15.10 47.54
CA LEU A 564 7.19 -15.55 46.65
C LEU A 564 7.49 -16.87 45.90
N SER A 565 8.72 -17.40 45.97
CA SER A 565 9.16 -18.62 45.27
C SER A 565 8.53 -19.93 45.80
N SER A 566 7.71 -19.89 46.86
CA SER A 566 7.35 -21.09 47.65
C SER A 566 5.95 -21.69 47.45
N ARG A 567 5.14 -21.27 46.47
CA ARG A 567 3.87 -21.98 46.18
C ARG A 567 4.01 -23.01 45.07
N SER A 568 4.80 -24.04 45.36
CA SER A 568 4.60 -25.37 44.76
C SER A 568 3.21 -25.89 45.20
N PRO A 569 2.40 -26.54 44.34
CA PRO A 569 1.17 -27.19 44.80
C PRO A 569 1.57 -28.28 45.78
N SER A 570 1.07 -28.19 47.02
CA SER A 570 1.35 -29.20 48.05
C SER A 570 1.04 -30.61 47.52
N PRO A 571 1.85 -31.63 47.86
CA PRO A 571 1.54 -33.00 47.50
C PRO A 571 0.16 -33.37 48.05
N ARG A 572 -0.70 -33.87 47.18
CA ARG A 572 -2.00 -34.41 47.58
C ARG A 572 -1.77 -35.49 48.66
N PRO A 573 -2.47 -35.46 49.80
CA PRO A 573 -2.35 -36.54 50.77
C PRO A 573 -2.78 -37.86 50.11
N PRO A 574 -2.12 -38.99 50.43
CA PRO A 574 -2.47 -40.28 49.85
C PRO A 574 -3.93 -40.61 50.21
N SER A 575 -4.71 -41.05 49.21
CA SER A 575 -6.08 -41.51 49.42
C SER A 575 -6.10 -42.64 50.46
N PRO A 576 -7.06 -42.63 51.40
CA PRO A 576 -7.26 -43.76 52.29
C PRO A 576 -7.72 -44.95 51.47
N ARG A 577 -7.04 -46.09 51.65
CA ARG A 577 -7.51 -47.39 51.16
C ARG A 577 -8.82 -47.73 51.86
N SER A 578 -9.85 -47.98 51.07
CA SER A 578 -10.98 -48.86 51.40
C SER A 578 -11.37 -49.60 50.14
#